data_AF-A0A6P5WLV7-F1
#
_entry.id   AF-A0A6P5WLV7-F1
#
_cell.length_a   1.000
_cell.length_b   1.000
_cell.length_c   1.000
_cell.angle_alpha   90.00
_cell.angle_beta   90.00
_cell.angle_gamma   90.00
#
_symmetry.space_group_name_H-M   'P 1'
#
loop_
_entity.id
_entity.type
_entity.pdbx_description
1 polymer ?
#
loop_
_entity_poly.entity_id
_entity_poly.type
_entity_poly.pdbx_seq_one_letter_code
_entity_poly.pdbx_strand_id
1 'polypeptide(L)'
;MEVFELRWFRIRYFLILLLLFQFDCSLSFSFNSSSTPPRHCPPDESFALLQFKNILSVDCSSCPDCYYLDSIGSIYNSNMSYPKTSSWKAGTNCCLWDGVMCDTETGYVIGLDLSCSCLRGIIPSNTSLVLLRHLRKLNLAFNNFSSSPIASVFGQFTTLTHLNVSNSNFSGIIPSAMFSHLHKLVSS
;
A
#
# COMPACT_ATOMS: atom_id res chain seq x y z
N MET A 1 -72.91 -8.84 0.70
CA MET A 1 -72.84 -7.38 0.50
C MET A 1 -71.53 -6.77 1.05
N GLU A 2 -70.50 -7.58 1.35
CA GLU A 2 -69.22 -7.12 1.94
C GLU A 2 -67.97 -7.33 1.05
N VAL A 3 -68.11 -7.95 -0.13
CA VAL A 3 -66.96 -8.25 -1.03
C VAL A 3 -66.70 -7.15 -2.07
N PHE A 4 -67.68 -6.27 -2.33
CA PHE A 4 -67.55 -5.18 -3.30
C PHE A 4 -66.86 -3.92 -2.75
N GLU A 5 -67.00 -3.63 -1.46
CA GLU A 5 -66.40 -2.46 -0.80
C GLU A 5 -64.86 -2.57 -0.72
N LEU A 6 -64.32 -3.75 -0.41
CA LEU A 6 -62.87 -3.98 -0.25
C LEU A 6 -62.05 -3.81 -1.56
N ARG A 7 -62.66 -3.98 -2.73
CA ARG A 7 -61.99 -3.75 -4.03
C ARG A 7 -61.86 -2.27 -4.37
N TRP A 8 -62.81 -1.43 -3.93
CA TRP A 8 -62.79 0.01 -4.19
C TRP A 8 -61.76 0.75 -3.32
N PHE A 9 -61.57 0.32 -2.06
CA PHE A 9 -60.53 0.85 -1.18
C PHE A 9 -59.12 0.57 -1.70
N ARG A 10 -58.86 -0.61 -2.28
CA ARG A 10 -57.55 -0.96 -2.83
C ARG A 10 -57.19 -0.18 -4.11
N ILE A 11 -58.16 0.11 -4.97
CA ILE A 11 -57.94 0.88 -6.21
C ILE A 11 -57.76 2.38 -5.90
N ARG A 12 -58.52 2.93 -4.95
CA ARG A 12 -58.32 4.30 -4.46
C ARG A 12 -56.97 4.49 -3.75
N TYR A 13 -56.54 3.50 -2.96
CA TYR A 13 -55.24 3.54 -2.28
C TYR A 13 -54.05 3.49 -3.27
N PHE A 14 -54.15 2.69 -4.33
CA PHE A 14 -53.11 2.61 -5.38
C PHE A 14 -53.01 3.90 -6.21
N LEU A 15 -54.14 4.58 -6.49
CA LEU A 15 -54.16 5.85 -7.20
C LEU A 15 -53.65 7.03 -6.35
N ILE A 16 -53.84 6.99 -5.03
CA ILE A 16 -53.29 7.97 -4.08
C ILE A 16 -51.77 7.79 -3.92
N LEU A 17 -51.25 6.56 -3.96
CA LEU A 17 -49.80 6.27 -3.91
C LEU A 17 -49.04 6.74 -5.16
N LEU A 18 -49.66 6.67 -6.34
CA LEU A 18 -49.06 7.16 -7.59
C LEU A 18 -48.97 8.69 -7.67
N LEU A 19 -49.85 9.42 -6.97
CA LEU A 19 -49.83 10.88 -6.88
C LEU A 19 -48.83 11.42 -5.84
N LEU A 20 -48.30 10.58 -4.94
CA LEU A 20 -47.25 10.93 -3.97
C LEU A 20 -45.83 10.73 -4.52
N PHE A 21 -45.68 10.10 -5.71
CA PHE A 21 -44.39 9.83 -6.37
C PHE A 21 -43.99 10.87 -7.43
N GLN A 22 -44.77 11.94 -7.57
CA GLN A 22 -44.60 12.95 -8.61
C GLN A 22 -44.82 14.35 -8.02
N PHE A 23 -44.01 14.77 -7.04
CA PHE A 23 -43.76 16.19 -6.77
C PHE A 23 -42.38 16.34 -6.11
N ASP A 24 -41.39 16.64 -6.94
CA ASP A 24 -40.03 16.99 -6.57
C ASP A 24 -39.98 18.20 -5.64
N CYS A 25 -39.06 18.19 -4.68
CA CYS A 25 -38.28 19.40 -4.47
C CYS A 25 -36.86 19.01 -4.06
N SER A 26 -35.93 19.48 -4.87
CA SER A 26 -34.50 19.53 -4.69
C SER A 26 -34.13 20.10 -3.31
N LEU A 27 -34.13 19.24 -2.29
CA LEU A 27 -33.30 19.44 -1.11
C LEU A 27 -31.85 19.18 -1.55
N SER A 28 -31.22 20.24 -2.03
CA SER A 28 -29.77 20.33 -2.02
C SER A 28 -29.33 20.25 -0.55
N PHE A 29 -29.09 19.03 -0.07
CA PHE A 29 -28.28 18.84 1.11
C PHE A 29 -26.89 19.37 0.77
N SER A 30 -26.65 20.62 1.12
CA SER A 30 -25.31 21.15 1.27
C SER A 30 -24.73 20.48 2.52
N PHE A 31 -24.24 19.25 2.35
CA PHE A 31 -23.28 18.68 3.27
C PHE A 31 -22.02 19.53 3.19
N ASN A 32 -21.97 20.58 4.00
CA ASN A 32 -20.73 21.27 4.30
C ASN A 32 -19.96 20.43 5.31
N SER A 33 -19.43 19.30 4.83
CA SER A 33 -18.42 18.53 5.54
C SER A 33 -17.10 18.81 4.84
N SER A 34 -16.43 19.90 5.23
CA SER A 34 -15.02 20.11 4.90
C SER A 34 -14.14 19.16 5.73
N SER A 35 -14.36 17.88 5.52
CA SER A 35 -13.46 16.80 5.89
C SER A 35 -13.47 15.88 4.69
N THR A 36 -12.57 16.13 3.74
CA THR A 36 -12.30 15.17 2.66
C THR A 36 -12.09 13.80 3.30
N PRO A 37 -12.90 12.78 2.96
CA PRO A 37 -12.69 11.44 3.53
C PRO A 37 -11.24 11.02 3.24
N PRO A 38 -10.56 10.30 4.15
CA PRO A 38 -9.22 9.80 3.89
C PRO A 38 -9.23 9.08 2.54
N ARG A 39 -8.41 9.54 1.60
CA ARG A 39 -8.32 8.86 0.32
C ARG A 39 -7.75 7.48 0.58
N HIS A 40 -8.51 6.48 0.16
CA HIS A 40 -8.15 5.10 0.36
C HIS A 40 -7.05 4.71 -0.63
N CYS A 41 -6.15 3.85 -0.20
CA CYS A 41 -5.17 3.22 -1.07
C CYS A 41 -5.86 2.65 -2.33
N PRO A 42 -5.33 2.93 -3.54
CA PRO A 42 -5.83 2.33 -4.76
C PRO A 42 -5.84 0.78 -4.67
N PRO A 43 -6.93 0.11 -5.10
CA PRO A 43 -7.05 -1.34 -4.99
C PRO A 43 -5.93 -2.10 -5.70
N ASP A 44 -5.47 -1.60 -6.85
CA ASP A 44 -4.37 -2.14 -7.63
C ASP A 44 -3.03 -2.06 -6.90
N GLU A 45 -2.74 -0.97 -6.18
CA GLU A 45 -1.53 -0.85 -5.35
C GLU A 45 -1.59 -1.78 -4.14
N SER A 46 -2.75 -1.89 -3.47
CA SER A 46 -2.94 -2.84 -2.37
C SER A 46 -2.77 -4.30 -2.83
N PHE A 47 -3.28 -4.63 -4.02
CA PHE A 47 -3.14 -5.95 -4.63
C PHE A 47 -1.68 -6.23 -5.01
N ALA A 48 -1.00 -5.24 -5.60
CA ALA A 48 0.41 -5.34 -5.96
C ALA A 48 1.30 -5.64 -4.75
N LEU A 49 1.04 -4.96 -3.63
CA LEU A 49 1.72 -5.19 -2.35
C LEU A 49 1.44 -6.61 -1.82
N LEU A 50 0.19 -7.07 -1.84
CA LEU A 50 -0.15 -8.44 -1.41
C LEU A 50 0.50 -9.51 -2.28
N GLN A 51 0.56 -9.31 -3.60
CA GLN A 51 1.31 -10.20 -4.49
C GLN A 51 2.81 -10.18 -4.17
N PHE A 52 3.39 -9.00 -3.93
CA PHE A 52 4.80 -8.85 -3.56
C PHE A 52 5.10 -9.59 -2.25
N LYS A 53 4.24 -9.48 -1.24
CA LYS A 53 4.38 -10.21 0.03
C LYS A 53 4.54 -11.72 -0.18
N ASN A 54 3.84 -12.29 -1.16
CA ASN A 54 3.84 -13.74 -1.39
C ASN A 54 5.08 -14.28 -2.10
N ILE A 55 5.95 -13.43 -2.65
CA ILE A 55 7.19 -13.88 -3.32
C ILE A 55 8.35 -14.06 -2.35
N LEU A 56 8.28 -13.44 -1.17
CA LEU A 56 9.32 -13.47 -0.15
C LEU A 56 8.90 -14.38 1.00
N SER A 57 9.87 -15.03 1.63
CA SER A 57 9.65 -15.70 2.90
C SER A 57 9.97 -14.77 4.06
N VAL A 58 9.30 -14.99 5.19
CA VAL A 58 9.61 -14.34 6.46
C VAL A 58 10.27 -15.37 7.35
N ASP A 59 11.47 -15.07 7.83
CA ASP A 59 12.19 -15.92 8.77
C ASP A 59 12.88 -15.05 9.81
N CYS A 60 12.24 -15.00 10.98
CA CYS A 60 12.72 -14.26 12.13
C CYS A 60 13.57 -15.08 13.10
N SER A 61 13.91 -16.34 12.77
CA SER A 61 14.62 -17.26 13.69
C SER A 61 16.04 -16.80 14.05
N SER A 62 16.62 -15.94 13.22
CA SER A 62 17.98 -15.45 13.32
C SER A 62 18.06 -13.97 12.92
N CYS A 63 16.99 -13.18 13.18
CA CYS A 63 16.94 -11.78 12.75
C CYS A 63 18.26 -11.09 13.18
N PRO A 64 19.02 -10.52 12.23
CA PRO A 64 20.09 -9.61 12.60
C PRO A 64 19.47 -8.50 13.42
N ASP A 65 20.16 -8.13 14.49
CA ASP A 65 19.83 -6.91 15.20
C ASP A 65 19.85 -5.74 14.20
N CYS A 66 18.77 -4.98 14.17
CA CYS A 66 18.68 -3.79 13.35
C CYS A 66 19.40 -2.63 14.02
N TYR A 67 20.71 -2.63 13.84
CA TYR A 67 21.58 -1.60 14.35
C TYR A 67 21.76 -0.48 13.33
N TYR A 68 21.29 0.72 13.68
CA TYR A 68 21.82 1.95 13.10
C TYR A 68 22.98 2.44 13.95
N LEU A 69 24.13 2.70 13.33
CA LEU A 69 25.22 3.45 13.96
C LEU A 69 24.85 4.93 13.92
N ASP A 70 24.79 5.59 15.07
CA ASP A 70 24.72 7.05 15.11
C ASP A 70 26.09 7.67 14.80
N SER A 71 26.12 9.00 14.67
CA SER A 71 27.34 9.76 14.36
C SER A 71 28.42 9.71 15.46
N ILE A 72 28.14 9.12 16.61
CA ILE A 72 29.08 8.93 17.73
C ILE A 72 29.46 7.45 17.93
N GLY A 73 29.05 6.56 17.01
CA GLY A 73 29.39 5.13 17.05
C GLY A 73 28.66 4.34 18.13
N SER A 74 27.62 4.90 18.72
CA SER A 74 26.80 4.22 19.72
C SER A 74 25.77 3.33 19.03
N ILE A 75 25.75 2.06 19.43
CA ILE A 75 24.74 1.10 18.98
C ILE A 75 23.48 1.35 19.81
N TYR A 76 22.47 1.96 19.21
CA TYR A 76 21.12 1.97 19.76
C TYR A 76 20.30 0.86 19.13
N ASN A 77 19.58 0.08 19.95
CA ASN A 77 18.66 -0.94 19.49
C ASN A 77 17.42 -0.25 18.87
N SER A 78 17.54 0.14 17.60
CA SER A 78 16.50 0.84 16.86
C SER A 78 15.46 -0.17 16.39
N ASN A 79 14.43 -0.37 17.21
CA ASN A 79 13.27 -1.22 16.96
C ASN A 79 13.60 -2.68 16.63
N MET A 80 13.19 -3.57 17.52
CA MET A 80 13.26 -5.01 17.35
C MET A 80 12.76 -5.41 15.95
N SER A 81 13.58 -6.14 15.18
CA SER A 81 13.22 -6.60 13.84
C SER A 81 11.91 -7.39 13.87
N TYR A 82 10.97 -7.05 12.99
CA TYR A 82 9.67 -7.72 12.93
C TYR A 82 9.07 -7.65 11.52
N PRO A 83 8.28 -8.65 11.12
CA PRO A 83 7.74 -8.71 9.76
C PRO A 83 6.58 -7.73 9.56
N LYS A 84 6.89 -6.51 9.10
CA LYS A 84 5.90 -5.45 8.77
C LYS A 84 4.79 -5.94 7.84
N THR A 85 5.12 -6.85 6.92
CA THR A 85 4.15 -7.47 6.00
C THR A 85 3.05 -8.28 6.70
N SER A 86 3.19 -8.57 8.00
CA SER A 86 2.15 -9.22 8.82
C SER A 86 0.91 -8.37 9.00
N SER A 87 1.04 -7.03 8.96
CA SER A 87 -0.09 -6.11 9.02
C SER A 87 -0.90 -6.07 7.72
N TRP A 88 -0.36 -6.59 6.61
CA TRP A 88 -0.97 -6.47 5.29
C TRP A 88 -2.12 -7.46 5.13
N LYS A 89 -3.34 -6.93 5.10
CA LYS A 89 -4.59 -7.71 5.08
C LYS A 89 -5.47 -7.29 3.91
N ALA A 90 -5.84 -8.26 3.07
CA ALA A 90 -6.78 -8.03 1.97
C ALA A 90 -8.09 -7.40 2.47
N GLY A 91 -8.63 -6.45 1.68
CA GLY A 91 -9.86 -5.73 2.02
C GLY A 91 -9.70 -4.62 3.06
N THR A 92 -8.48 -4.32 3.52
CA THR A 92 -8.20 -3.18 4.41
C THR A 92 -7.44 -2.08 3.68
N ASN A 93 -7.49 -0.84 4.18
CA ASN A 93 -6.79 0.28 3.58
C ASN A 93 -5.26 0.08 3.71
N CYS A 94 -4.56 -0.05 2.59
CA CYS A 94 -3.12 -0.33 2.60
C CYS A 94 -2.27 0.80 3.21
N CYS A 95 -2.80 2.03 3.26
CA CYS A 95 -2.12 3.15 3.90
C CYS A 95 -2.02 3.02 5.44
N LEU A 96 -2.74 2.04 6.02
CA LEU A 96 -2.65 1.68 7.44
C LEU A 96 -1.74 0.48 7.68
N TRP A 97 -1.14 -0.09 6.63
CA TRP A 97 -0.23 -1.21 6.75
C TRP A 97 1.16 -0.72 7.20
N ASP A 98 1.78 -1.48 8.10
CA ASP A 98 3.15 -1.20 8.54
C ASP A 98 4.09 -1.18 7.34
N GLY A 99 4.96 -0.16 7.33
CA GLY A 99 5.92 0.06 6.27
C GLY A 99 5.34 0.69 5.00
N VAL A 100 4.02 0.89 4.88
CA VAL A 100 3.41 1.56 3.72
C VAL A 100 3.21 3.05 4.04
N MET A 101 3.74 3.92 3.18
CA MET A 101 3.55 5.36 3.25
C MET A 101 2.76 5.82 2.02
N CYS A 102 1.61 6.44 2.27
CA CYS A 102 0.77 7.00 1.22
C CYS A 102 0.86 8.53 1.18
N ASP A 103 0.63 9.08 0.00
CA ASP A 103 0.35 10.50 -0.18
C ASP A 103 -1.00 10.84 0.45
N THR A 104 -1.04 11.87 1.28
CA THR A 104 -2.21 12.20 2.11
C THR A 104 -3.38 12.74 1.28
N GLU A 105 -3.12 13.28 0.09
CA GLU A 105 -4.15 13.89 -0.77
C GLU A 105 -4.73 12.89 -1.77
N THR A 106 -3.87 12.06 -2.35
CA THR A 106 -4.23 11.13 -3.43
C THR A 106 -4.45 9.70 -2.95
N GLY A 107 -3.83 9.29 -1.83
CA GLY A 107 -3.85 7.92 -1.32
C GLY A 107 -2.85 6.99 -2.01
N TYR A 108 -2.10 7.45 -3.02
CA TYR A 108 -1.09 6.64 -3.70
C TYR A 108 0.08 6.28 -2.77
N VAL A 109 0.60 5.07 -2.91
CA VAL A 109 1.79 4.59 -2.20
C VAL A 109 3.02 5.33 -2.74
N ILE A 110 3.59 6.17 -1.89
CA ILE A 110 4.80 6.97 -2.20
C ILE A 110 6.03 6.44 -1.48
N GLY A 111 5.88 5.56 -0.50
CA GLY A 111 7.00 4.97 0.21
C GLY A 111 6.70 3.56 0.70
N LEU A 112 7.72 2.72 0.64
CA LEU A 112 7.70 1.36 1.15
C LEU A 112 8.95 1.15 2.02
N ASP A 113 8.77 1.07 3.33
CA ASP A 113 9.79 0.75 4.30
C ASP A 113 9.60 -0.66 4.84
N LEU A 114 10.39 -1.57 4.30
CA LEU A 114 10.49 -2.97 4.73
C LEU A 114 11.86 -3.25 5.34
N SER A 115 12.57 -2.23 5.85
CA SER A 115 13.82 -2.52 6.55
C SER A 115 13.53 -3.37 7.77
N CYS A 116 14.49 -4.19 8.21
CA CYS A 116 14.35 -4.92 9.48
C CYS A 116 13.13 -5.84 9.53
N SER A 117 12.69 -6.35 8.39
CA SER A 117 11.43 -7.09 8.27
C SER A 117 11.62 -8.60 8.22
N CYS A 118 12.86 -9.05 8.46
CA CYS A 118 13.30 -10.45 8.42
C CYS A 118 12.83 -11.16 7.13
N LEU A 119 12.87 -10.41 6.01
CA LEU A 119 12.53 -10.88 4.68
C LEU A 119 13.69 -11.69 4.11
N ARG A 120 13.36 -12.82 3.50
CA ARG A 120 14.30 -13.68 2.77
C ARG A 120 13.77 -14.03 1.38
N GLY A 121 14.69 -14.34 0.46
CA GLY A 121 14.36 -14.79 -0.88
C GLY A 121 14.92 -13.90 -1.97
N ILE A 122 14.35 -13.99 -3.17
CA ILE A 122 14.84 -13.28 -4.36
C ILE A 122 13.72 -12.38 -4.86
N ILE A 123 14.04 -11.12 -5.18
CA ILE A 123 13.10 -10.22 -5.85
C ILE A 123 13.30 -10.40 -7.36
N PRO A 124 12.32 -10.95 -8.09
CA PRO A 124 12.43 -11.12 -9.54
C PRO A 124 12.18 -9.78 -10.27
N SER A 125 12.77 -9.62 -11.45
CA SER A 125 12.62 -8.39 -12.25
C SER A 125 11.21 -8.15 -12.81
N ASN A 126 10.29 -9.10 -12.68
CA ASN A 126 8.88 -9.01 -13.10
C ASN A 126 7.91 -8.93 -11.90
N THR A 127 8.38 -8.45 -10.75
CA THR A 127 7.55 -8.29 -9.55
C THR A 127 6.39 -7.31 -9.76
N SER A 128 5.28 -7.55 -9.04
CA SER A 128 4.10 -6.69 -9.00
C SER A 128 4.39 -5.28 -8.48
N LEU A 129 5.51 -5.05 -7.78
CA LEU A 129 5.86 -3.71 -7.28
C LEU A 129 5.91 -2.66 -8.38
N VAL A 130 6.15 -3.01 -9.64
CA VAL A 130 6.14 -2.07 -10.79
C VAL A 130 4.84 -1.28 -10.92
N LEU A 131 3.75 -1.78 -10.33
CA LEU A 131 2.44 -1.11 -10.31
C LEU A 131 2.42 0.11 -9.37
N LEU A 132 3.36 0.24 -8.43
CA LEU A 132 3.50 1.38 -7.53
C LEU A 132 4.17 2.56 -8.24
N ARG A 133 3.50 3.15 -9.22
CA ARG A 133 4.09 4.15 -10.14
C ARG A 133 4.52 5.46 -9.46
N HIS A 134 3.95 5.73 -8.29
CA HIS A 134 4.22 6.93 -7.51
C HIS A 134 5.27 6.72 -6.42
N LEU A 135 5.91 5.54 -6.37
CA LEU A 135 6.86 5.18 -5.33
C LEU A 135 8.12 6.06 -5.38
N ARG A 136 8.33 6.85 -4.34
CA ARG A 136 9.46 7.78 -4.19
C ARG A 136 10.57 7.22 -3.29
N LYS A 137 10.22 6.39 -2.32
CA LYS A 137 11.15 5.81 -1.33
C LYS A 137 10.96 4.31 -1.22
N LEU A 138 12.03 3.55 -1.40
CA LEU A 138 12.07 2.11 -1.18
C LEU A 138 13.20 1.78 -0.22
N ASN A 139 12.87 1.23 0.94
CA ASN A 139 13.84 0.82 1.95
C ASN A 139 13.72 -0.69 2.20
N LEU A 140 14.73 -1.44 1.77
CA LEU A 140 14.85 -2.89 1.91
C LEU A 140 16.03 -3.28 2.83
N ALA A 141 16.62 -2.31 3.54
CA ALA A 141 17.81 -2.49 4.35
C ALA A 141 17.66 -3.58 5.43
N PHE A 142 18.76 -4.24 5.80
CA PHE A 142 18.76 -5.22 6.89
C PHE A 142 17.75 -6.38 6.68
N ASN A 143 17.72 -6.91 5.47
CA ASN A 143 17.03 -8.15 5.13
C ASN A 143 18.03 -9.15 4.54
N ASN A 144 17.59 -10.32 4.06
CA ASN A 144 18.50 -11.28 3.44
C ASN A 144 18.00 -11.74 2.07
N PHE A 145 18.41 -11.05 1.01
CA PHE A 145 18.03 -11.40 -0.36
C PHE A 145 18.94 -12.47 -1.00
N SER A 146 19.45 -13.40 -0.18
CA SER A 146 20.11 -14.64 -0.63
C SER A 146 21.25 -14.43 -1.64
N SER A 147 22.03 -13.36 -1.49
CA SER A 147 23.11 -12.99 -2.40
C SER A 147 22.64 -12.82 -3.85
N SER A 148 21.37 -12.43 -4.06
CA SER A 148 20.82 -12.21 -5.39
C SER A 148 21.27 -10.86 -5.98
N PRO A 149 21.24 -10.70 -7.31
CA PRO A 149 21.35 -9.38 -7.92
C PRO A 149 20.19 -8.47 -7.50
N ILE A 150 20.45 -7.16 -7.51
CA ILE A 150 19.40 -6.15 -7.40
C ILE A 150 18.49 -6.25 -8.63
N ALA A 151 17.18 -6.31 -8.41
CA ALA A 151 16.21 -6.45 -9.48
C ALA A 151 16.18 -5.20 -10.38
N SER A 152 16.31 -5.39 -11.69
CA SER A 152 16.29 -4.29 -12.67
C SER A 152 14.95 -3.54 -12.72
N VAL A 153 13.88 -4.15 -12.21
CA VAL A 153 12.57 -3.51 -12.01
C VAL A 153 12.66 -2.21 -11.23
N PHE A 154 13.63 -2.07 -10.32
CA PHE A 154 13.78 -0.85 -9.53
C PHE A 154 14.15 0.37 -10.40
N GLY A 155 14.72 0.15 -11.58
CA GLY A 155 14.97 1.21 -12.57
C GLY A 155 13.71 1.67 -13.33
N GLN A 156 12.59 0.94 -13.23
CA GLN A 156 11.34 1.32 -13.89
C GLN A 156 10.52 2.34 -13.07
N PHE A 157 10.83 2.55 -11.80
CA PHE A 157 10.19 3.57 -10.98
C PHE A 157 10.76 4.94 -11.31
N THR A 158 10.12 5.64 -12.25
CA THR A 158 10.55 6.98 -12.70
C THR A 158 10.47 8.05 -11.62
N THR A 159 9.69 7.81 -10.55
CA THR A 159 9.50 8.73 -9.42
C THR A 159 10.38 8.36 -8.21
N LEU A 160 11.11 7.25 -8.26
CA LEU A 160 11.94 6.77 -7.16
C LEU A 160 13.16 7.67 -6.98
N THR A 161 13.28 8.26 -5.81
CA THR A 161 14.38 9.19 -5.47
C THR A 161 15.33 8.60 -4.44
N HIS A 162 14.85 7.64 -3.65
CA HIS A 162 15.59 7.01 -2.56
C HIS A 162 15.43 5.50 -2.63
N LEU A 163 16.55 4.80 -2.83
CA LEU A 163 16.63 3.35 -2.70
C LEU A 163 17.68 3.00 -1.65
N ASN A 164 17.26 2.29 -0.60
CA ASN A 164 18.16 1.76 0.41
C ASN A 164 18.14 0.23 0.39
N VAL A 165 19.29 -0.37 0.10
CA VAL A 165 19.52 -1.82 0.05
C VAL A 165 20.72 -2.24 0.92
N SER A 166 21.14 -1.38 1.84
CA SER A 166 22.27 -1.61 2.75
C SER A 166 22.06 -2.84 3.62
N ASN A 167 23.10 -3.64 3.82
CA ASN A 167 23.06 -4.81 4.71
C ASN A 167 21.94 -5.79 4.35
N SER A 168 21.57 -5.89 3.06
CA SER A 168 20.46 -6.73 2.61
C SER A 168 20.90 -8.03 1.91
N ASN A 169 22.20 -8.34 1.93
CA ASN A 169 22.81 -9.47 1.23
C ASN A 169 22.40 -9.53 -0.27
N PHE A 170 22.39 -8.39 -0.95
CA PHE A 170 22.42 -8.36 -2.42
C PHE A 170 23.87 -8.52 -2.90
N SER A 171 24.05 -9.07 -4.10
CA SER A 171 25.36 -9.20 -4.74
C SER A 171 25.30 -8.79 -6.21
N GLY A 172 26.43 -8.85 -6.93
CA GLY A 172 26.48 -8.54 -8.36
C GLY A 172 26.47 -7.05 -8.68
N ILE A 173 26.15 -6.73 -9.95
CA ILE A 173 26.26 -5.37 -10.51
C ILE A 173 24.92 -4.65 -10.39
N ILE A 174 24.96 -3.36 -10.07
CA ILE A 174 23.78 -2.48 -10.09
C ILE A 174 23.25 -2.38 -11.54
N PRO A 175 21.98 -2.73 -11.81
CA PRO A 175 21.40 -2.64 -13.15
C PRO A 175 21.48 -1.24 -13.75
N SER A 176 21.83 -1.14 -15.04
CA SER A 176 21.96 0.15 -15.72
C SER A 176 20.68 0.98 -15.77
N ALA A 177 19.52 0.32 -15.78
CA ALA A 177 18.21 0.95 -15.71
C ALA A 177 18.02 1.83 -14.46
N MET A 178 18.83 1.63 -13.42
CA MET A 178 18.75 2.39 -12.16
C MET A 178 19.55 3.71 -12.20
N PHE A 179 20.47 3.87 -13.15
CA PHE A 179 21.34 5.06 -13.21
C PHE A 179 20.64 6.31 -13.74
N SER A 180 19.50 6.18 -14.43
CA SER A 180 18.83 7.29 -15.10
C SER A 180 17.92 8.14 -14.21
N HIS A 181 17.49 7.63 -13.04
CA HIS A 181 16.46 8.28 -12.22
C HIS A 181 16.78 8.33 -10.71
N LEU A 182 17.77 7.56 -10.22
CA LEU A 182 18.09 7.52 -8.78
C LEU A 182 19.11 8.58 -8.39
N HIS A 183 18.65 9.62 -7.70
CA HIS A 183 19.53 10.65 -7.13
C HIS A 183 20.19 10.22 -5.81
N LYS A 184 19.63 9.22 -5.11
CA LYS A 184 20.17 8.71 -3.85
C LYS A 184 20.01 7.20 -3.74
N LEU A 185 21.11 6.48 -3.99
CA LEU A 185 21.26 5.05 -3.75
C LEU A 185 22.16 4.85 -2.52
N VAL A 186 21.70 4.05 -1.57
CA VAL A 186 22.50 3.61 -0.41
C VAL A 186 22.70 2.10 -0.51
N SER A 187 23.95 1.70 -0.64
CA SER A 187 24.40 0.30 -0.67
C SER A 187 25.68 0.18 0.18
N SER A 188 25.69 -0.75 1.13
CA SER A 188 26.83 -1.07 1.99
C SER A 188 26.88 -2.57 2.22
#